data_AF-A0A7S1U6U9-F1
#
_entry.id   AF-A0A7S1U6U9-F1
#
_cell.length_a   1.000
_cell.length_b   1.000
_cell.length_c   1.000
_cell.angle_alpha   90.00
_cell.angle_beta   90.00
_cell.angle_gamma   90.00
#
_symmetry.space_group_name_H-M   'P 1'
#
loop_
_entity.id
_entity.type
_entity.pdbx_description
1 polymer ?
#
loop_
_entity_poly.entity_id
_entity_poly.type
_entity_poly.pdbx_seq_one_letter_code
_entity_poly.pdbx_strand_id
1 'polypeptide(L)'
;GTVLTLSSHSLLAAAHARLGRDRAFDVVVVDEAGQALLPSVLGPLRLGKAFVLVGDHYQLPPVVTDADAARAGASESLFRRLCGGPSSAALSALRLQYRMCEPIMAVANALIYDGQLRCGTGAVA
;
A
#
# COMPACT_ATOMS: atom_id res chain seq x y z
N GLY A 1 14.89 -6.61 16.10
CA GLY A 1 13.84 -5.60 16.23
C GLY A 1 12.49 -6.26 16.05
N THR A 2 11.46 -5.76 16.73
CA THR A 2 10.10 -6.33 16.70
C THR A 2 9.34 -5.76 15.50
N VAL A 3 8.77 -6.62 14.65
CA VAL A 3 8.03 -6.23 13.45
C VAL A 3 6.59 -6.74 13.54
N LEU A 4 5.62 -5.87 13.24
CA LEU A 4 4.21 -6.23 13.09
C LEU A 4 3.82 -6.10 11.61
N THR A 5 3.40 -7.19 10.98
CA THR A 5 2.92 -7.20 9.59
C THR A 5 1.42 -7.36 9.56
N LEU A 6 0.75 -6.50 8.80
CA LEU A 6 -0.71 -6.47 8.66
C LEU A 6 -1.07 -6.37 7.18
N SER A 7 -2.21 -6.96 6.82
CA SER A 7 -2.85 -6.76 5.52
C SER A 7 -4.09 -5.89 5.70
N SER A 8 -4.67 -5.42 4.59
CA SER A 8 -5.91 -4.66 4.54
C SER A 8 -7.03 -5.20 5.48
N HIS A 9 -7.15 -6.52 5.61
CA HIS A 9 -8.21 -7.19 6.38
C HIS A 9 -7.92 -7.33 7.88
N SER A 10 -6.65 -7.28 8.32
CA SER A 10 -6.27 -7.46 9.74
C SER A 10 -6.06 -6.15 10.51
N LEU A 11 -6.16 -5.01 9.83
CA LEU A 11 -5.98 -3.67 10.40
C LEU A 11 -6.95 -3.36 11.55
N LEU A 12 -8.23 -3.67 11.38
CA LEU A 12 -9.25 -3.37 12.39
C LEU A 12 -9.05 -4.21 13.66
N ALA A 13 -8.66 -5.47 13.49
CA ALA A 13 -8.36 -6.38 14.60
C ALA A 13 -7.12 -5.89 15.37
N ALA A 14 -6.08 -5.42 14.67
CA ALA A 14 -4.89 -4.85 15.31
C ALA A 14 -5.17 -3.53 16.04
N ALA A 15 -6.12 -2.73 15.57
CA ALA A 15 -6.56 -1.50 16.25
C ALA A 15 -7.37 -1.78 17.52
N HIS A 16 -8.17 -2.85 17.53
CA HIS A 16 -9.05 -3.20 18.65
C HIS A 16 -8.41 -4.14 19.67
N ALA A 17 -7.45 -4.97 19.25
CA ALA A 17 -6.66 -5.78 20.16
C ALA A 17 -6.08 -4.83 21.21
N ARG A 18 -6.30 -5.17 22.48
CA ARG A 18 -5.73 -4.48 23.65
C ARG A 18 -4.20 -4.61 23.68
N LEU A 19 -3.52 -4.27 22.58
CA LEU A 19 -2.10 -3.96 22.50
C LEU A 19 -1.92 -2.66 23.31
N GLY A 20 -2.06 -2.78 24.63
CA GLY A 20 -2.26 -1.71 25.59
C GLY A 20 -1.01 -0.88 25.85
N ARG A 21 -0.13 -0.72 24.86
CA ARG A 21 1.05 0.12 24.90
C ARG A 21 1.28 0.75 23.53
N ASP A 22 1.25 2.09 23.49
CA ASP A 22 1.78 2.83 22.35
C ASP A 22 3.22 2.36 22.07
N ARG A 23 3.57 2.14 20.79
CA ARG A 23 4.92 1.79 20.31
C ARG A 23 5.52 0.46 20.81
N ALA A 24 4.75 -0.62 20.79
CA ALA A 24 5.23 -1.98 21.10
C ALA A 24 6.20 -2.58 20.06
N PHE A 25 6.27 -1.99 18.85
CA PHE A 25 7.06 -2.51 17.73
C PHE A 25 8.08 -1.49 17.22
N ASP A 26 9.20 -1.98 16.68
CA ASP A 26 10.17 -1.11 16.01
C ASP A 26 9.64 -0.68 14.64
N VAL A 27 9.03 -1.61 13.89
CA VAL A 27 8.47 -1.35 12.56
C VAL A 27 7.08 -1.99 12.42
N VAL A 28 6.14 -1.25 11.83
CA VAL A 28 4.85 -1.77 11.36
C VAL A 28 4.85 -1.82 9.84
N VAL A 29 4.57 -2.99 9.26
CA VAL A 29 4.44 -3.17 7.82
C VAL A 29 2.97 -3.36 7.49
N VAL A 30 2.45 -2.56 6.57
CA VAL A 30 1.09 -2.72 6.05
C VAL A 30 1.18 -3.10 4.59
N ASP A 31 0.77 -4.32 4.27
CA ASP A 31 0.61 -4.82 2.92
C ASP A 31 -0.76 -4.43 2.36
N GLU A 32 -0.85 -4.33 1.03
CA GLU A 32 -2.03 -3.85 0.29
C GLU A 32 -2.52 -2.46 0.77
N ALA A 33 -1.61 -1.60 1.20
CA ALA A 33 -1.93 -0.29 1.79
C ALA A 33 -2.68 0.64 0.83
N GLY A 34 -2.57 0.41 -0.49
CA GLY A 34 -3.36 1.09 -1.51
C GLY A 34 -4.88 0.87 -1.38
N GLN A 35 -5.29 -0.28 -0.86
CA GLN A 35 -6.69 -0.71 -0.68
C GLN A 35 -7.22 -0.47 0.74
N ALA A 36 -6.36 -0.06 1.68
CA ALA A 36 -6.76 0.17 3.06
C ALA A 36 -7.47 1.52 3.23
N LEU A 37 -8.62 1.52 3.92
CA LEU A 37 -9.27 2.75 4.38
C LEU A 37 -8.31 3.53 5.28
N LEU A 38 -8.14 4.83 5.01
CA LEU A 38 -7.27 5.68 5.82
C LEU A 38 -7.47 5.53 7.34
N PRO A 39 -8.71 5.58 7.89
CA PRO A 39 -8.90 5.45 9.34
C PRO A 39 -8.50 4.09 9.91
N SER A 40 -8.58 2.99 9.13
CA SER A 40 -8.24 1.66 9.65
C SER A 40 -6.73 1.47 9.83
N VAL A 41 -5.92 2.18 9.04
CA VAL A 41 -4.46 2.10 9.10
C VAL A 41 -3.86 2.90 10.27
N LEU A 42 -4.51 3.99 10.71
CA LEU A 42 -3.91 4.91 11.69
C LEU A 42 -3.64 4.27 13.05
N GLY A 43 -4.57 3.45 13.55
CA GLY A 43 -4.40 2.75 14.83
C GLY A 43 -3.16 1.87 14.85
N PRO A 44 -3.03 0.91 13.91
CA PRO A 44 -1.86 0.05 13.82
C PRO A 44 -0.53 0.78 13.64
N LEU A 45 -0.49 1.88 12.87
CA LEU A 45 0.74 2.65 12.69
C LEU A 45 1.29 3.25 14.00
N ARG A 46 0.42 3.57 14.97
CA ARG A 46 0.83 4.08 16.29
C ARG A 46 1.54 3.02 17.15
N LEU A 47 1.43 1.74 16.78
CA LEU A 47 2.10 0.64 17.46
C LEU A 47 3.59 0.53 17.12
N GLY A 48 4.04 1.22 16.06
CA GLY A 48 5.43 1.21 15.59
C GLY A 48 6.23 2.47 15.94
N LYS A 49 7.56 2.35 15.98
CA LYS A 49 8.47 3.51 15.93
C LYS A 49 8.60 4.05 14.51
N ALA A 50 8.60 3.15 13.52
CA ALA A 50 8.56 3.44 12.09
C ALA A 50 7.52 2.56 11.39
N PHE A 51 7.22 2.85 10.13
CA PHE A 51 6.33 2.03 9.32
C PHE A 51 6.78 1.92 7.87
N VAL A 52 6.33 0.84 7.22
CA VAL A 52 6.48 0.61 5.78
C VAL A 52 5.09 0.32 5.23
N LEU A 53 4.68 1.07 4.20
CA LEU A 53 3.45 0.80 3.47
C LEU A 53 3.83 0.17 2.14
N VAL A 54 3.27 -0.99 1.86
CA VAL A 54 3.46 -1.72 0.60
C VAL A 54 2.14 -1.71 -0.14
N GLY A 55 2.18 -1.36 -1.41
CA GLY A 55 0.99 -1.30 -2.24
C GLY A 55 1.29 -0.69 -3.59
N ASP A 56 0.21 -0.56 -4.35
CA ASP A 56 0.21 0.04 -5.67
C ASP A 56 -0.97 1.01 -5.76
N HIS A 57 -0.68 2.28 -6.02
CA HIS A 57 -1.67 3.34 -6.05
C HIS A 57 -2.42 3.43 -7.38
N TYR A 58 -1.98 2.67 -8.40
CA TYR A 58 -2.70 2.49 -9.66
C TYR A 58 -3.69 1.32 -9.64
N GLN A 59 -3.63 0.46 -8.63
CA GLN A 59 -4.58 -0.62 -8.43
C GLN A 59 -5.85 -0.13 -7.71
N LEU A 60 -6.71 -1.07 -7.30
CA LEU A 60 -8.00 -0.77 -6.70
C LEU A 60 -7.85 0.14 -5.46
N PRO A 61 -8.67 1.21 -5.35
CA PRO A 61 -8.75 2.01 -4.12
C PRO A 61 -9.54 1.26 -3.03
N PRO A 62 -9.59 1.79 -1.79
CA PRO A 62 -10.50 1.29 -0.76
C PRO A 62 -11.96 1.30 -1.22
N VAL A 63 -12.67 0.23 -0.91
CA VAL A 63 -14.10 0.09 -1.23
C VAL A 63 -14.92 0.96 -0.28
N VAL A 64 -15.66 1.92 -0.84
CA VAL A 64 -16.58 2.79 -0.10
C VAL A 64 -17.96 2.69 -0.76
N THR A 65 -18.94 2.19 -0.03
CA THR A 65 -20.31 1.98 -0.53
C THR A 65 -21.16 3.25 -0.47
N ASP A 66 -20.82 4.17 0.44
CA ASP A 66 -21.49 5.45 0.60
C ASP A 66 -20.96 6.47 -0.43
N ALA A 67 -21.84 6.95 -1.29
CA ALA A 67 -21.46 7.86 -2.38
C ALA A 67 -21.02 9.24 -1.89
N ASP A 68 -21.59 9.74 -0.78
CA ASP A 68 -21.20 11.02 -0.19
C ASP A 68 -19.81 10.93 0.43
N ALA A 69 -19.54 9.84 1.16
CA ALA A 69 -18.23 9.57 1.72
C ALA A 69 -17.17 9.41 0.61
N ALA A 70 -17.48 8.68 -0.46
CA ALA A 70 -16.58 8.54 -1.60
C ALA A 70 -16.27 9.89 -2.25
N ARG A 71 -17.28 10.74 -2.47
CA ARG A 71 -17.09 12.12 -2.98
C ARG A 71 -16.29 13.00 -2.02
N ALA A 72 -16.42 12.79 -0.72
CA ALA A 72 -15.63 13.46 0.31
C ALA A 72 -14.20 12.93 0.43
N GLY A 73 -13.79 11.96 -0.40
CA GLY A 73 -12.42 11.45 -0.46
C GLY A 73 -12.14 10.24 0.44
N ALA A 74 -13.17 9.56 0.95
CA ALA A 74 -12.98 8.34 1.76
C ALA A 74 -12.38 7.17 0.96
N SER A 75 -12.46 7.22 -0.38
CA SER A 75 -11.83 6.26 -1.30
C SER A 75 -10.35 6.55 -1.55
N GLU A 76 -9.75 7.51 -0.84
CA GLU A 76 -8.32 7.78 -0.93
C GLU A 76 -7.58 7.16 0.26
N SER A 77 -6.70 6.20 -0.03
CA SER A 77 -5.85 5.56 0.99
C SER A 77 -4.71 6.47 1.46
N LEU A 78 -4.18 6.19 2.66
CA LEU A 78 -2.98 6.88 3.16
C LEU A 78 -1.79 6.69 2.21
N PHE A 79 -1.66 5.49 1.63
CA PHE A 79 -0.60 5.19 0.67
C PHE A 79 -0.65 6.14 -0.54
N ARG A 80 -1.82 6.29 -1.17
CA ARG A 80 -2.01 7.19 -2.32
C ARG A 80 -1.68 8.65 -1.98
N ARG A 81 -2.12 9.13 -0.81
CA ARG A 81 -1.82 10.50 -0.34
C ARG A 81 -0.32 10.74 -0.21
N LEU A 82 0.42 9.77 0.32
CA LEU A 82 1.86 9.87 0.52
C LEU A 82 2.64 9.76 -0.81
N CYS A 83 2.18 8.95 -1.76
CA CYS A 83 2.76 8.87 -3.10
C CYS A 83 2.66 10.20 -3.87
N GLY A 84 1.55 10.93 -3.73
CA GLY A 84 1.32 12.21 -4.42
C GLY A 84 1.85 13.45 -3.69
N GLY A 85 2.37 13.30 -2.47
CA GLY A 85 2.78 14.41 -1.61
C GLY A 85 4.30 14.71 -1.63
N PRO A 86 4.74 15.68 -0.81
CA PRO A 86 6.17 16.03 -0.67
C PRO A 86 7.05 14.91 -0.07
N SER A 87 6.44 13.79 0.34
CA SER A 87 7.12 12.60 0.86
C SER A 87 7.61 11.64 -0.23
N SER A 88 7.66 12.07 -1.50
CA SER A 88 8.13 11.25 -2.63
C SER A 88 9.55 10.70 -2.46
N ALA A 89 10.40 11.35 -1.65
CA ALA A 89 11.73 10.87 -1.31
C ALA A 89 11.74 9.52 -0.55
N ALA A 90 10.64 9.16 0.11
CA ALA A 90 10.50 7.87 0.80
C ALA A 90 9.86 6.79 -0.08
N LEU A 91 9.50 7.11 -1.33
CA LEU A 91 8.85 6.19 -2.26
C LEU A 91 9.88 5.39 -3.04
N SER A 92 9.77 4.07 -2.97
CA SER A 92 10.61 3.14 -3.74
C SER A 92 9.73 2.26 -4.62
N ALA A 93 9.80 2.47 -5.93
CA ALA A 93 9.05 1.68 -6.91
C ALA A 93 9.81 0.39 -7.27
N LEU A 94 9.11 -0.75 -7.21
CA LEU A 94 9.63 -2.04 -7.69
C LEU A 94 9.36 -2.18 -9.19
N ARG A 95 10.43 -2.29 -9.98
CA ARG A 95 10.35 -2.29 -11.45
C ARG A 95 10.52 -3.66 -12.10
N LEU A 96 11.11 -4.62 -11.39
CA LEU A 96 11.23 -5.99 -11.89
C LEU A 96 9.95 -6.76 -11.59
N GLN A 97 9.30 -7.28 -12.63
CA GLN A 97 8.10 -8.09 -12.53
C GLN A 97 8.37 -9.52 -13.03
N TYR A 98 7.74 -10.50 -12.43
CA TYR A 98 8.03 -11.92 -12.65
C TYR A 98 6.80 -12.72 -13.12
N ARG A 99 5.75 -12.05 -13.63
CA ARG A 99 4.45 -12.67 -13.94
C ARG A 99 4.08 -12.57 -15.42
N MET A 100 4.09 -11.35 -15.97
CA MET A 100 3.59 -11.05 -17.31
C MET A 100 4.69 -11.29 -18.34
N CYS A 101 4.39 -11.94 -19.46
CA CYS A 101 5.31 -11.95 -20.60
C CYS A 101 5.48 -10.54 -21.18
N GLU A 102 6.55 -10.30 -21.95
CA GLU A 102 6.89 -8.97 -22.46
C GLU A 102 5.72 -8.27 -23.20
N PRO A 103 4.95 -8.93 -24.08
CA PRO A 103 3.81 -8.29 -24.74
C PRO A 103 2.71 -7.81 -23.79
N ILE A 104 2.40 -8.57 -22.73
CA ILE A 104 1.40 -8.20 -21.73
C ILE A 104 1.93 -7.05 -20.86
N MET A 105 3.19 -7.13 -20.45
CA MET A 105 3.86 -6.08 -19.68
C MET A 105 3.91 -4.77 -20.48
N ALA A 106 4.16 -4.82 -21.79
CA ALA A 106 4.21 -3.65 -22.65
C ALA A 106 2.88 -2.87 -22.64
N VAL A 107 1.73 -3.56 -22.62
CA VAL A 107 0.42 -2.93 -22.50
C VAL A 107 0.27 -2.22 -21.14
N ALA A 108 0.64 -2.88 -20.03
CA ALA A 108 0.58 -2.27 -18.70
C ALA A 108 1.51 -1.05 -18.58
N ASN A 109 2.71 -1.13 -19.16
CA ASN A 109 3.67 -0.04 -19.21
C ASN A 109 3.14 1.16 -20.00
N ALA A 110 2.52 0.93 -21.15
CA ALA A 110 1.98 2.00 -21.99
C ALA A 110 0.78 2.72 -21.33
N LEU A 111 -0.01 2.00 -20.54
CA LEU A 111 -1.24 2.54 -19.95
C LEU A 111 -1.06 3.12 -18.54
N ILE A 112 -0.17 2.56 -17.72
CA ILE A 112 -0.15 2.80 -16.27
C ILE A 112 1.24 3.16 -15.77
N TYR A 113 2.25 2.36 -16.12
CA TYR A 113 3.56 2.41 -15.44
C TYR A 113 4.64 3.17 -16.20
N ASP A 114 4.28 3.92 -17.26
CA ASP A 114 5.18 4.81 -18.01
C ASP A 114 6.50 4.11 -18.44
N GLY A 115 6.38 2.89 -18.96
CA GLY A 115 7.54 2.12 -19.42
C GLY A 115 8.50 1.61 -18.33
N GLN A 116 8.16 1.76 -17.04
CA GLN A 116 9.10 1.47 -15.95
C GLN A 116 9.23 -0.01 -15.59
N LEU A 117 8.24 -0.86 -15.91
CA LEU A 117 8.31 -2.29 -15.63
C LEU A 117 9.26 -3.02 -16.58
N ARG A 118 9.98 -4.01 -16.05
CA ARG A 118 10.92 -4.87 -16.78
C ARG A 118 10.73 -6.32 -16.37
N CYS A 119 10.89 -7.25 -17.32
CA CYS A 119 10.89 -8.68 -17.01
C CYS A 119 12.06 -9.01 -16.08
N GLY A 120 11.76 -9.68 -14.97
CA GLY A 120 12.73 -10.02 -13.94
C GLY A 120 13.62 -11.22 -14.29
N THR A 121 13.21 -12.03 -15.28
CA THR A 121 13.98 -13.16 -15.81
C THR A 121 13.76 -13.32 -17.32
N GLY A 122 14.70 -13.97 -18.00
CA GLY A 122 14.57 -14.30 -19.43
C GLY A 122 13.48 -15.34 -19.74
N ALA A 123 13.00 -16.10 -18.75
CA ALA A 123 11.86 -17.01 -18.91
C ALA A 123 10.50 -16.28 -18.93
N VAL A 124 10.48 -15.03 -18.45
CA VAL A 124 9.32 -14.13 -18.43
C VAL A 124 9.43 -13.08 -19.54
N ALA A 125 10.61 -12.93 -20.17
CA ALA A 125 10.78 -12.07 -21.34
C ALA A 125 10.06 -12.68 -22.55
#